data_AF-A0A1F8N639-F1
#
_entry.id   AF-A0A1F8N639-F1
#
_cell.length_a   1.000
_cell.length_b   1.000
_cell.length_c   1.000
_cell.angle_alpha   90.00
_cell.angle_beta   90.00
_cell.angle_gamma   90.00
#
_symmetry.space_group_name_H-M   'P 1'
#
loop_
_entity.id
_entity.type
_entity.pdbx_description
1 polymer ?
#
loop_
_entity_poly.entity_id
_entity_poly.type
_entity_poly.pdbx_seq_one_letter_code
_entity_poly.pdbx_strand_id
1 'polypeptide(L)'
;MFKQIRVQILYPCQARCAWCSTHRKNPLFEQLYRDGVSERVHQFYIATIQRLRPKEVFVSGGEPLLYPEIAAFLNAIADSTEHIEVFTSYQYSAETRGGIHFDQVPLSKITLNHTLIGFEPQQWHALTAGFPFDVYAENIRALMRVPVRKRFKFIVNHAQVGEEMSRFKELAHPDENCELGFKVVNDQGKHQNAPAIRKTRGVVRERVRSLGQLAKKAGWSKANHTAGSLGIMSPVLESGDVGNCLYRRKPIELRFALYRADHRTQVLKYRYCPYFPSHFGYRFHIGRDDPQKLEWNYFTGDFREHCTECRFLAYQTEDQA
;
A
#
# COMPACT_ATOMS: atom_id res chain seq x y z
N MET A 1 -8.08 6.48 -19.14
CA MET A 1 -7.97 7.23 -17.88
C MET A 1 -7.70 6.24 -16.75
N PHE A 2 -6.80 6.57 -15.81
CA PHE A 2 -6.37 5.66 -14.75
C PHE A 2 -7.52 5.37 -13.78
N LYS A 3 -7.69 4.10 -13.38
CA LYS A 3 -8.66 3.77 -12.33
C LYS A 3 -8.14 4.17 -10.95
N GLN A 4 -6.82 4.09 -10.78
CA GLN A 4 -6.16 4.22 -9.49
C GLN A 4 -4.97 5.17 -9.61
N ILE A 5 -4.76 6.01 -8.59
CA ILE A 5 -3.51 6.76 -8.42
C ILE A 5 -2.92 6.40 -7.07
N ARG A 6 -1.60 6.17 -7.00
CA ARG A 6 -0.88 6.02 -5.74
C ARG A 6 0.16 7.11 -5.57
N VAL A 7 0.11 7.76 -4.42
CA VAL A 7 1.02 8.84 -4.04
C VAL A 7 1.88 8.44 -2.84
N GLN A 8 2.98 9.17 -2.68
CA GLN A 8 3.92 8.97 -1.59
C GLN A 8 4.00 10.25 -0.74
N ILE A 9 3.44 10.24 0.48
CA ILE A 9 3.65 11.34 1.43
C ILE A 9 5.14 11.40 1.79
N LEU A 10 5.74 12.57 1.59
CA LEU A 10 7.15 12.85 1.82
C LEU A 10 7.35 13.45 3.21
N TYR A 11 7.09 12.63 4.22
CA TYR A 11 7.24 12.97 5.63
C TYR A 11 7.92 11.80 6.37
N PRO A 12 8.75 12.05 7.41
CA PRO A 12 9.42 10.99 8.15
C PRO A 12 8.46 9.90 8.66
N CYS A 13 8.89 8.65 8.56
CA CYS A 13 8.15 7.49 9.08
C CYS A 13 8.78 7.02 10.38
N GLN A 14 8.05 7.05 11.50
CA GLN A 14 8.59 6.54 12.77
C GLN A 14 8.67 4.99 12.79
N ALA A 15 7.87 4.32 11.98
CA ALA A 15 7.82 2.87 11.90
C ALA A 15 9.08 2.29 11.25
N ARG A 16 9.72 1.32 11.91
CA ARG A 16 10.96 0.67 11.45
C ARG A 16 10.70 -0.76 10.98
N CYS A 17 9.67 -0.94 10.16
CA CYS A 17 9.30 -2.26 9.68
C CYS A 17 10.44 -2.89 8.84
N ALA A 18 10.78 -4.14 9.13
CA ALA A 18 11.88 -4.88 8.49
C ALA A 18 11.76 -4.95 6.96
N TRP A 19 10.52 -5.01 6.44
CA TRP A 19 10.23 -5.08 5.01
C TRP A 19 9.87 -3.73 4.40
N CYS A 20 10.13 -2.62 5.09
CA CYS A 20 9.83 -1.28 4.59
C CYS A 20 11.11 -0.47 4.44
N SER A 21 11.43 -0.04 3.22
CA SER A 21 12.58 0.84 2.97
C SER A 21 12.29 2.32 3.24
N THR A 22 11.05 2.68 3.59
CA THR A 22 10.65 4.08 3.82
C THR A 22 11.42 4.71 4.97
N HIS A 23 11.61 4.03 6.11
CA HIS A 23 12.34 4.59 7.26
C HIS A 23 13.77 5.00 6.89
N ARG A 24 14.42 4.28 5.96
CA ARG A 24 15.78 4.61 5.49
C ARG A 24 15.83 5.92 4.70
N LYS A 25 14.67 6.42 4.24
CA LYS A 25 14.52 7.70 3.56
C LYS A 25 14.24 8.86 4.51
N ASN A 26 14.09 8.62 5.82
CA ASN A 26 13.74 9.66 6.78
C ASN A 26 14.67 10.87 6.74
N PRO A 27 16.02 10.74 6.67
CA PRO A 27 16.88 11.91 6.61
C PRO A 27 16.56 12.83 5.41
N LEU A 28 16.29 12.22 4.26
CA LEU A 28 15.87 12.94 3.06
C LEU A 28 14.47 13.54 3.23
N PHE A 29 13.50 12.79 3.77
CA PHE A 29 12.13 13.30 3.96
C PHE A 29 12.06 14.43 4.96
N GLU A 30 12.83 14.36 6.05
CA GLU A 30 12.94 15.43 7.04
C GLU A 30 13.54 16.69 6.42
N GLN A 31 14.61 16.54 5.63
CA GLN A 31 15.16 17.66 4.86
C GLN A 31 14.10 18.26 3.91
N LEU A 32 13.46 17.45 3.07
CA LEU A 32 12.46 17.92 2.11
C LEU A 32 11.24 18.57 2.76
N TYR A 33 10.86 18.13 3.96
CA TYR A 33 9.79 18.75 4.74
C TYR A 33 10.22 20.12 5.25
N ARG A 34 11.36 20.23 5.94
CA ARG A 34 11.90 21.50 6.45
C ARG A 34 12.14 22.52 5.34
N ASP A 35 12.59 22.06 4.18
CA ASP A 35 12.91 22.89 3.01
C ASP A 35 11.67 23.30 2.20
N GLY A 36 10.46 22.88 2.58
CA GLY A 36 9.20 23.16 1.85
C GLY A 36 9.10 22.45 0.49
N VAL A 37 10.02 21.52 0.18
CA VAL A 37 10.03 20.79 -1.10
C VAL A 37 8.93 19.73 -1.14
N SER A 38 8.64 19.10 0.00
CA SER A 38 7.54 18.12 0.13
C SER A 38 6.20 18.70 -0.30
N GLU A 39 5.90 19.95 0.09
CA GLU A 39 4.66 20.63 -0.24
C GLU A 39 4.49 20.79 -1.75
N ARG A 40 5.54 21.22 -2.48
CA ARG A 40 5.50 21.31 -3.95
C ARG A 40 5.19 19.97 -4.61
N VAL A 41 5.72 18.88 -4.06
CA VAL A 41 5.44 17.52 -4.55
C VAL A 41 3.99 17.11 -4.24
N HIS A 42 3.49 17.42 -3.04
CA HIS A 42 2.12 17.13 -2.64
C HIS A 42 1.09 17.93 -3.44
N GLN A 43 1.36 19.21 -3.73
CA GLN A 43 0.54 20.04 -4.60
C GLN A 43 0.48 19.48 -6.03
N PHE A 44 1.60 18.98 -6.56
CA PHE A 44 1.59 18.27 -7.83
C PHE A 44 0.70 17.03 -7.80
N TYR A 45 0.70 16.26 -6.70
CA TYR A 45 -0.21 15.12 -6.54
C TYR A 45 -1.67 15.54 -6.56
N ILE A 46 -2.02 16.59 -5.81
CA ILE A 46 -3.38 17.15 -5.76
C ILE A 46 -3.83 17.54 -7.17
N ALA A 47 -3.04 18.36 -7.88
CA ALA A 47 -3.36 18.80 -9.24
C ALA A 47 -3.52 17.63 -10.21
N THR A 48 -2.65 16.61 -10.10
CA THR A 48 -2.75 15.40 -10.93
C THR A 48 -4.02 14.61 -10.65
N ILE A 49 -4.40 14.44 -9.38
CA ILE A 49 -5.62 13.73 -8.99
C ILE A 49 -6.86 14.50 -9.44
N GLN A 50 -6.88 15.82 -9.29
CA GLN A 50 -7.97 16.69 -9.74
C GLN A 50 -8.16 16.63 -11.26
N ARG A 51 -7.06 16.63 -12.02
CA ARG A 51 -7.11 16.49 -13.47
C ARG A 51 -7.61 15.11 -13.91
N LEU A 52 -7.06 14.04 -13.32
CA LEU A 52 -7.26 12.67 -13.82
C LEU A 52 -8.47 11.96 -13.21
N ARG A 53 -9.03 12.49 -12.13
CA ARG A 53 -10.21 12.01 -11.40
C ARG A 53 -10.29 10.48 -11.26
N PRO A 54 -9.28 9.83 -10.65
CA PRO A 54 -9.27 8.37 -10.51
C PRO A 54 -10.41 7.90 -9.60
N LYS A 55 -10.85 6.66 -9.78
CA LYS A 55 -11.83 6.05 -8.86
C LYS A 55 -11.30 5.95 -7.44
N GLU A 56 -10.02 5.56 -7.30
CA GLU A 56 -9.39 5.39 -6.00
C GLU A 56 -8.02 6.08 -5.93
N VAL A 57 -7.73 6.68 -4.78
CA VAL A 57 -6.39 7.22 -4.46
C VAL A 57 -5.78 6.44 -3.30
N PHE A 58 -4.59 5.89 -3.50
CA PHE A 58 -3.80 5.25 -2.44
C PHE A 58 -2.76 6.23 -1.89
N VAL A 59 -2.91 6.59 -0.62
CA VAL A 59 -1.99 7.47 0.11
C VAL A 59 -1.08 6.64 0.99
N SER A 60 0.20 6.59 0.65
CA SER A 60 1.21 5.76 1.33
C SER A 60 2.53 6.51 1.45
N GLY A 61 3.57 5.89 2.01
CA GLY A 61 4.86 6.57 2.22
C GLY A 61 4.83 7.48 3.45
N GLY A 62 5.99 7.65 4.08
CA GLY A 62 6.02 8.15 5.45
C GLY A 62 5.17 7.27 6.37
N GLU A 63 4.69 7.87 7.45
CA GLU A 63 3.47 7.45 8.14
C GLU A 63 2.42 8.56 7.86
N PRO A 64 1.50 8.37 6.88
CA PRO A 64 0.59 9.42 6.42
C PRO A 64 -0.24 10.07 7.52
N LEU A 65 -0.70 9.29 8.51
CA LEU A 65 -1.51 9.84 9.61
C LEU A 65 -0.72 10.80 10.52
N LEU A 66 0.61 10.80 10.45
CA LEU A 66 1.47 11.68 11.24
C LEU A 66 1.96 12.90 10.45
N TYR A 67 1.59 13.01 9.18
CA TYR A 67 1.90 14.19 8.39
C TYR A 67 1.00 15.35 8.86
N PRO A 68 1.54 16.50 9.31
CA PRO A 68 0.74 17.56 9.93
C PRO A 68 -0.39 18.09 9.03
N GLU A 69 -0.14 18.15 7.73
CA GLU A 69 -1.08 18.67 6.74
C GLU A 69 -1.93 17.55 6.07
N ILE A 70 -1.97 16.34 6.65
CA ILE A 70 -2.70 15.21 6.07
C ILE A 70 -4.19 15.51 5.89
N ALA A 71 -4.83 16.21 6.83
CA ALA A 71 -6.23 16.57 6.72
C ALA A 71 -6.49 17.50 5.53
N ALA A 72 -5.66 18.54 5.36
CA ALA A 72 -5.74 19.44 4.22
C ALA A 72 -5.52 18.69 2.90
N PHE A 73 -4.52 17.81 2.83
CA PHE A 73 -4.24 16.99 1.66
C PHE A 73 -5.42 16.09 1.28
N LEU A 74 -6.00 15.37 2.24
CA LEU A 74 -7.11 14.44 2.00
C LEU A 74 -8.39 15.16 1.58
N ASN A 75 -8.71 16.32 2.19
CA ASN A 75 -9.84 17.14 1.78
C ASN A 75 -9.66 17.68 0.34
N ALA A 76 -8.46 18.15 -0.01
CA ALA A 76 -8.19 18.71 -1.34
C ALA A 76 -8.40 17.72 -2.49
N ILE A 77 -8.25 16.41 -2.23
CA ILE A 77 -8.46 15.36 -3.24
C ILE A 77 -9.83 14.69 -3.16
N ALA A 78 -10.59 14.92 -2.10
CA ALA A 78 -11.82 14.19 -1.79
C ALA A 78 -12.84 14.23 -2.93
N ASP A 79 -13.06 15.39 -3.56
CA ASP A 79 -14.08 15.56 -4.62
C ASP A 79 -13.63 15.14 -6.00
N SER A 80 -12.36 14.71 -6.10
CA SER A 80 -11.76 14.22 -7.34
C SER A 80 -11.64 12.70 -7.37
N THR A 81 -12.14 12.00 -6.34
CA THR A 81 -12.07 10.54 -6.29
C THR A 81 -13.30 9.94 -5.59
N GLU A 82 -13.63 8.69 -5.90
CA GLU A 82 -14.73 7.97 -5.24
C GLU A 82 -14.27 7.48 -3.84
N HIS A 83 -12.98 7.14 -3.70
CA HIS A 83 -12.46 6.54 -2.47
C HIS A 83 -10.97 6.83 -2.22
N ILE A 84 -10.57 6.96 -0.95
CA ILE A 84 -9.19 7.21 -0.53
C ILE A 84 -8.72 6.11 0.44
N GLU A 85 -7.61 5.49 0.11
CA GLU A 85 -7.00 4.40 0.85
C GLU A 85 -5.72 4.89 1.54
N VAL A 86 -5.78 5.13 2.84
CA VAL A 86 -4.64 5.67 3.63
C VAL A 86 -3.92 4.51 4.32
N PHE A 87 -2.64 4.32 4.04
CA PHE A 87 -1.84 3.22 4.60
C PHE A 87 -1.15 3.65 5.89
N THR A 88 -1.28 2.87 6.95
CA THR A 88 -0.69 3.18 8.26
C THR A 88 -0.14 1.93 8.95
N SER A 89 0.93 2.12 9.72
CA SER A 89 1.62 1.06 10.46
C SER A 89 1.12 0.90 11.90
N TYR A 90 0.48 1.93 12.46
CA TYR A 90 0.13 2.04 13.88
C TYR A 90 1.32 1.94 14.86
N GLN A 91 2.55 2.16 14.37
CA GLN A 91 3.78 2.17 15.17
C GLN A 91 4.17 3.60 15.56
N TYR A 92 3.50 4.13 16.58
CA TYR A 92 3.75 5.45 17.15
C TYR A 92 3.37 5.51 18.63
N SER A 93 3.90 6.46 19.38
CA SER A 93 3.60 6.64 20.81
C SER A 93 2.16 7.15 21.04
N ALA A 94 1.69 7.07 22.29
CA ALA A 94 0.39 7.62 22.68
C ALA A 94 0.33 9.15 22.49
N GLU A 95 1.43 9.86 22.74
CA GLU A 95 1.56 11.31 22.49
C GLU A 95 1.36 11.62 21.01
N THR A 96 2.12 10.95 20.13
CA THR A 96 2.04 11.10 18.68
C THR A 96 0.63 10.76 18.16
N ARG A 97 -0.03 9.73 18.72
CA ARG A 97 -1.42 9.40 18.41
C ARG A 97 -2.39 10.53 18.74
N GLY A 98 -2.14 11.26 19.83
CA GLY A 98 -2.98 12.38 20.28
C GLY A 98 -3.05 13.54 19.28
N GLY A 99 -2.07 13.66 18.39
CA GLY A 99 -2.07 14.66 17.31
C GLY A 99 -2.84 14.25 16.05
N ILE A 100 -3.49 13.08 16.02
CA ILE A 100 -4.27 12.63 14.85
C ILE A 100 -5.71 13.12 14.97
N HIS A 101 -6.09 14.09 14.14
CA HIS A 101 -7.41 14.72 14.13
C HIS A 101 -8.34 14.12 13.07
N PHE A 102 -9.00 13.00 13.41
CA PHE A 102 -9.93 12.31 12.50
C PHE A 102 -11.22 13.08 12.20
N ASP A 103 -11.58 14.06 13.02
CA ASP A 103 -12.70 14.97 12.80
C ASP A 103 -12.46 15.95 11.64
N GLN A 104 -11.20 16.12 11.21
CA GLN A 104 -10.81 17.03 10.13
C GLN A 104 -10.67 16.35 8.76
N VAL A 105 -10.84 15.01 8.68
CA VAL A 105 -10.66 14.26 7.43
C VAL A 105 -12.01 13.82 6.84
N PRO A 106 -12.12 13.58 5.52
CA PRO A 106 -13.37 13.14 4.89
C PRO A 106 -13.64 11.65 5.17
N LEU A 107 -14.03 11.32 6.41
CA LEU A 107 -14.15 9.94 6.92
C LEU A 107 -14.99 9.02 6.02
N SER A 108 -16.07 9.54 5.43
CA SER A 108 -16.96 8.78 4.54
C SER A 108 -16.29 8.29 3.25
N LYS A 109 -15.20 8.95 2.83
CA LYS A 109 -14.40 8.59 1.65
C LYS A 109 -13.14 7.79 2.00
N ILE A 110 -12.80 7.61 3.27
CA ILE A 110 -11.51 7.04 3.69
C ILE A 110 -11.64 5.59 4.16
N THR A 111 -10.72 4.74 3.71
CA THR A 111 -10.38 3.48 4.37
C THR A 111 -8.94 3.53 4.89
N LEU A 112 -8.76 3.29 6.18
CA LEU A 112 -7.45 3.11 6.79
C LEU A 112 -6.96 1.68 6.56
N ASN A 113 -5.76 1.53 6.04
CA ASN A 113 -5.21 0.26 5.61
C ASN A 113 -3.99 -0.11 6.43
N HIS A 114 -4.03 -1.28 7.04
CA HIS A 114 -2.90 -1.82 7.78
C HIS A 114 -2.56 -3.22 7.30
N THR A 115 -1.30 -3.46 6.96
CA THR A 115 -0.80 -4.80 6.68
C THR A 115 -0.10 -5.30 7.92
N LEU A 116 -0.56 -6.42 8.48
CA LEU A 116 0.06 -7.00 9.66
C LEU A 116 1.41 -7.61 9.27
N ILE A 117 2.42 -7.39 10.12
CA ILE A 117 3.81 -7.80 9.92
C ILE A 117 4.24 -8.62 11.13
N GLY A 118 3.76 -9.87 11.18
CA GLY A 118 3.93 -10.78 12.34
C GLY A 118 3.08 -10.33 13.52
N PHE A 119 2.20 -11.19 14.01
CA PHE A 119 1.27 -10.81 15.07
C PHE A 119 1.71 -11.20 16.49
N GLU A 120 2.77 -12.01 16.61
CA GLU A 120 3.28 -12.46 17.91
C GLU A 120 4.36 -11.53 18.46
N PRO A 121 4.43 -11.29 19.79
CA PRO A 121 5.44 -10.41 20.39
C PRO A 121 6.89 -10.73 19.96
N GLN A 122 7.24 -12.02 19.90
CA GLN A 122 8.58 -12.46 19.50
C GLN A 122 8.90 -12.09 18.05
N GLN A 123 7.94 -12.29 17.14
CA GLN A 123 8.11 -11.94 15.72
C GLN A 123 8.02 -10.44 15.51
N TRP A 124 7.07 -9.78 16.18
CA TRP A 124 6.83 -8.35 16.14
C TRP A 124 8.10 -7.58 16.50
N HIS A 125 8.75 -7.91 17.62
CA HIS A 125 9.97 -7.24 18.05
C HIS A 125 11.06 -7.29 16.96
N ALA A 126 11.29 -8.48 16.38
CA ALA A 126 12.26 -8.65 15.30
C ALA A 126 11.86 -7.90 14.01
N LEU A 127 10.57 -7.88 13.67
CA LEU A 127 10.06 -7.33 12.41
C LEU A 127 9.77 -5.82 12.45
N THR A 128 9.80 -5.21 13.64
CA THR A 128 9.52 -3.77 13.85
C THR A 128 10.69 -3.02 14.49
N ALA A 129 11.88 -3.63 14.49
CA ALA A 129 13.10 -3.11 15.11
C ALA A 129 12.90 -2.71 16.57
N GLY A 130 12.20 -3.56 17.32
CA GLY A 130 11.99 -3.44 18.75
C GLY A 130 10.82 -2.57 19.19
N PHE A 131 9.89 -2.20 18.28
CA PHE A 131 8.70 -1.44 18.69
C PHE A 131 7.88 -2.26 19.71
N PRO A 132 7.45 -1.69 20.84
CA PRO A 132 6.70 -2.44 21.86
C PRO A 132 5.35 -2.93 21.32
N PHE A 133 5.08 -4.23 21.47
CA PHE A 133 3.82 -4.83 21.00
C PHE A 133 2.60 -4.26 21.72
N ASP A 134 2.71 -4.01 23.04
CA ASP A 134 1.60 -3.48 23.83
C ASP A 134 1.16 -2.08 23.37
N VAL A 135 2.12 -1.24 22.98
CA VAL A 135 1.83 0.09 22.42
C VAL A 135 1.13 -0.03 21.07
N TYR A 136 1.52 -0.98 20.22
CA TYR A 136 0.82 -1.27 18.97
C TYR A 136 -0.61 -1.76 19.24
N ALA A 137 -0.77 -2.70 20.16
CA ALA A 137 -2.07 -3.23 20.58
C ALA A 137 -3.01 -2.13 21.09
N GLU A 138 -2.50 -1.21 21.91
CA GLU A 138 -3.25 -0.03 22.36
C GLU A 138 -3.65 0.89 21.20
N ASN A 139 -2.76 1.13 20.23
CA ASN A 139 -3.09 1.93 19.04
C ASN A 139 -4.18 1.28 18.19
N ILE A 140 -4.13 -0.04 18.01
CA ILE A 140 -5.19 -0.79 17.33
C ILE A 140 -6.51 -0.66 18.08
N ARG A 141 -6.54 -0.89 19.40
CA ARG A 141 -7.78 -0.76 20.19
C ARG A 141 -8.35 0.66 20.20
N ALA A 142 -7.49 1.67 20.27
CA ALA A 142 -7.92 3.08 20.20
C ALA A 142 -8.55 3.40 18.84
N LEU A 143 -7.93 2.92 17.75
CA LEU A 143 -8.44 3.09 16.39
C LEU A 143 -9.84 2.48 16.19
N MET A 144 -10.14 1.36 16.83
CA MET A 144 -11.45 0.71 16.70
C MET A 144 -12.60 1.63 17.12
N ARG A 145 -12.34 2.58 18.01
CA ARG A 145 -13.31 3.56 18.48
C ARG A 145 -13.53 4.72 17.51
N VAL A 146 -12.69 4.86 16.49
CA VAL A 146 -12.81 5.92 15.48
C VAL A 146 -13.83 5.48 14.41
N PRO A 147 -14.86 6.27 14.06
CA PRO A 147 -15.89 5.89 13.10
C PRO A 147 -15.41 6.03 11.64
N VAL A 148 -14.33 5.33 11.31
CA VAL A 148 -13.72 5.27 9.98
C VAL A 148 -13.65 3.83 9.51
N ARG A 149 -13.75 3.59 8.20
CA ARG A 149 -13.52 2.25 7.65
C ARG A 149 -12.07 1.85 7.87
N LYS A 150 -11.84 0.62 8.35
CA LYS A 150 -10.51 0.03 8.51
C LYS A 150 -10.42 -1.23 7.68
N ARG A 151 -9.27 -1.48 7.07
CA ARG A 151 -8.95 -2.73 6.39
C ARG A 151 -7.67 -3.31 6.93
N PHE A 152 -7.79 -4.50 7.51
CA PHE A 152 -6.66 -5.27 8.01
C PHE A 152 -6.24 -6.32 7.00
N LYS A 153 -5.00 -6.23 6.53
CA LYS A 153 -4.44 -7.05 5.46
C LYS A 153 -3.51 -8.10 6.01
N PHE A 154 -3.81 -9.36 5.67
CA PHE A 154 -3.00 -10.51 6.06
C PHE A 154 -2.23 -11.07 4.86
N ILE A 155 -1.02 -11.56 5.11
CA ILE A 155 -0.13 -12.04 4.06
C ILE A 155 -0.34 -13.54 3.85
N VAL A 156 -0.93 -13.92 2.72
CA VAL A 156 -1.39 -15.30 2.47
C VAL A 156 -0.26 -16.33 2.34
N ASN A 157 0.98 -15.88 2.11
CA ASN A 157 2.15 -16.76 2.08
C ASN A 157 2.55 -17.28 3.47
N HIS A 158 2.13 -16.62 4.56
CA HIS A 158 2.54 -16.98 5.91
C HIS A 158 1.86 -18.27 6.35
N ALA A 159 2.62 -19.27 6.80
CA ALA A 159 2.09 -20.58 7.14
C ALA A 159 0.93 -20.49 8.15
N GLN A 160 1.07 -19.63 9.15
CA GLN A 160 0.13 -19.45 10.27
C GLN A 160 -0.90 -18.33 10.05
N VAL A 161 -1.13 -17.88 8.82
CA VAL A 161 -2.01 -16.73 8.53
C VAL A 161 -3.41 -16.84 9.18
N GLY A 162 -3.99 -18.04 9.26
CA GLY A 162 -5.27 -18.26 9.93
C GLY A 162 -5.22 -18.05 11.44
N GLU A 163 -4.14 -18.51 12.10
CA GLU A 163 -3.92 -18.30 13.54
C GLU A 163 -3.68 -16.82 13.83
N GLU A 164 -2.87 -16.14 13.02
CA GLU A 164 -2.65 -14.69 13.13
C GLU A 164 -3.95 -13.90 12.98
N MET A 165 -4.83 -14.31 12.06
CA MET A 165 -6.15 -13.70 11.87
C MET A 165 -7.05 -13.87 13.09
N SER A 166 -7.07 -15.06 13.70
CA SER A 166 -7.86 -15.32 14.92
C SER A 166 -7.35 -14.48 16.09
N ARG A 167 -6.04 -14.49 16.33
CA ARG A 167 -5.44 -13.73 17.44
C ARG A 167 -5.58 -12.22 17.25
N PHE A 168 -5.43 -11.71 16.01
CA PHE A 168 -5.67 -10.30 15.73
C PHE A 168 -7.15 -9.92 15.96
N LYS A 169 -8.09 -10.79 15.61
CA LYS A 169 -9.52 -10.57 15.88
C LYS A 169 -9.79 -10.42 17.38
N GLU A 170 -9.19 -11.28 18.20
CA GLU A 170 -9.29 -11.21 19.66
C GLU A 170 -8.68 -9.93 20.22
N LEU A 171 -7.59 -9.43 19.63
CA LEU A 171 -7.00 -8.16 20.04
C LEU A 171 -7.85 -6.95 19.64
N ALA A 172 -8.27 -6.90 18.37
CA ALA A 172 -8.87 -5.73 17.76
C ALA A 172 -10.37 -5.63 18.05
N HIS A 173 -11.09 -6.73 18.26
CA HIS A 173 -12.54 -6.73 18.37
C HIS A 173 -13.22 -5.96 17.20
N PRO A 174 -13.01 -6.39 15.95
CA PRO A 174 -13.46 -5.66 14.76
C PRO A 174 -14.98 -5.45 14.77
N ASP A 175 -15.40 -4.24 14.39
CA ASP A 175 -16.79 -3.80 14.23
C ASP A 175 -17.24 -3.89 12.76
N GLU A 176 -18.43 -3.37 12.45
CA GLU A 176 -18.96 -3.30 11.08
C GLU A 176 -18.18 -2.37 10.15
N ASN A 177 -17.36 -1.47 10.71
CA ASN A 177 -16.46 -0.60 9.94
C ASN A 177 -15.15 -1.30 9.55
N CYS A 178 -14.96 -2.55 9.99
CA CYS A 178 -13.76 -3.33 9.70
C CYS A 178 -13.97 -4.27 8.50
N GLU A 179 -13.03 -4.20 7.57
CA GLU A 179 -12.89 -5.09 6.45
C GLU A 179 -11.66 -5.99 6.60
N LEU A 180 -11.81 -7.21 6.10
CA LEU A 180 -10.70 -8.14 5.97
C LEU A 180 -10.11 -8.03 4.57
N GLY A 181 -8.80 -7.80 4.49
CA GLY A 181 -8.03 -7.80 3.27
C GLY A 181 -6.96 -8.88 3.24
N PHE A 182 -6.53 -9.23 2.04
CA PHE A 182 -5.45 -10.19 1.84
C PHE A 182 -4.41 -9.63 0.88
N LYS A 183 -3.17 -10.10 1.03
CA LYS A 183 -2.04 -9.68 0.21
C LYS A 183 -1.06 -10.84 0.06
N VAL A 184 -0.32 -10.86 -1.03
CA VAL A 184 0.87 -11.72 -1.18
C VAL A 184 2.13 -11.01 -0.70
N VAL A 185 3.15 -11.79 -0.36
CA VAL A 185 4.50 -11.29 -0.10
C VAL A 185 4.94 -10.42 -1.27
N ASN A 186 5.43 -9.22 -0.94
CA ASN A 186 6.02 -8.34 -1.93
C ASN A 186 7.43 -8.83 -2.26
N ASP A 187 7.72 -9.00 -3.54
CA ASP A 187 9.11 -9.07 -3.99
C ASP A 187 9.76 -7.69 -3.94
N GLN A 188 10.81 -7.54 -3.13
CA GLN A 188 11.55 -6.29 -2.98
C GLN A 188 12.96 -6.43 -3.57
N GLY A 189 13.52 -5.29 -4.02
CA GLY A 189 14.93 -5.15 -4.39
C GLY A 189 15.53 -6.25 -5.28
N LYS A 190 15.26 -6.25 -6.59
CA LYS A 190 15.87 -7.20 -7.56
C LYS A 190 15.64 -8.68 -7.19
N HIS A 191 14.41 -9.07 -6.92
CA HIS A 191 14.03 -10.47 -6.69
C HIS A 191 14.50 -11.12 -5.38
N GLN A 192 14.77 -10.33 -4.33
CA GLN A 192 15.23 -10.87 -3.04
C GLN A 192 14.25 -11.88 -2.41
N ASN A 193 12.94 -11.71 -2.60
CA ASN A 193 11.95 -12.62 -2.03
C ASN A 193 11.44 -13.65 -3.05
N ALA A 194 11.95 -13.67 -4.28
CA ALA A 194 11.52 -14.61 -5.31
C ALA A 194 11.68 -16.09 -4.88
N PRO A 195 12.77 -16.52 -4.20
CA PRO A 195 12.88 -17.90 -3.72
C PRO A 195 11.78 -18.27 -2.70
N ALA A 196 11.50 -17.39 -1.74
CA ALA A 196 10.44 -17.60 -0.75
C ALA A 196 9.05 -17.63 -1.39
N ILE A 197 8.82 -16.78 -2.40
CA ILE A 197 7.59 -16.78 -3.20
C ILE A 197 7.45 -18.11 -3.95
N ARG A 198 8.47 -18.58 -4.66
CA ARG A 198 8.44 -19.87 -5.38
C ARG A 198 8.14 -21.04 -4.44
N LYS A 199 8.75 -21.05 -3.24
CA LYS A 199 8.50 -22.06 -2.21
C LYS A 199 7.04 -22.07 -1.71
N THR A 200 6.37 -20.90 -1.71
CA THR A 200 5.00 -20.75 -1.18
C THR A 200 3.91 -20.66 -2.25
N ARG A 201 4.25 -20.65 -3.55
CA ARG A 201 3.29 -20.40 -4.65
C ARG A 201 2.11 -21.38 -4.68
N GLY A 202 2.35 -22.67 -4.40
CA GLY A 202 1.30 -23.68 -4.36
C GLY A 202 0.30 -23.45 -3.22
N VAL A 203 0.83 -23.15 -2.03
CA VAL A 203 0.02 -22.81 -0.84
C VAL A 203 -0.79 -21.53 -1.08
N VAL A 204 -0.19 -20.51 -1.71
CA VAL A 204 -0.91 -19.29 -2.07
C VAL A 204 -2.06 -19.58 -3.04
N ARG A 205 -1.83 -20.39 -4.07
CA ARG A 205 -2.87 -20.78 -5.03
C ARG A 205 -4.07 -21.42 -4.36
N GLU A 206 -3.83 -22.41 -3.50
CA GLU A 206 -4.88 -23.09 -2.74
C GLU A 206 -5.66 -22.12 -1.84
N ARG A 207 -4.93 -21.24 -1.13
CA ARG A 207 -5.54 -20.27 -0.21
C ARG A 207 -6.34 -19.20 -0.92
N VAL A 208 -5.89 -18.70 -2.08
CA VAL A 208 -6.63 -17.70 -2.86
C VAL A 208 -8.01 -18.22 -3.26
N ARG A 209 -8.10 -19.51 -3.64
CA ARG A 209 -9.38 -20.16 -3.95
C ARG A 209 -10.30 -20.34 -2.73
N SER A 210 -9.75 -20.31 -1.53
CA SER A 210 -10.45 -20.63 -0.28
C SER A 210 -10.41 -19.49 0.75
N LEU A 211 -10.16 -18.24 0.35
CA LEU A 211 -10.01 -17.09 1.27
C LEU A 211 -11.23 -16.91 2.19
N GLY A 212 -12.44 -17.07 1.66
CA GLY A 212 -13.67 -17.00 2.46
C GLY A 212 -13.75 -18.09 3.52
N GLN A 213 -13.29 -19.31 3.21
CA GLN A 213 -13.23 -20.40 4.19
C GLN A 213 -12.14 -20.15 5.24
N LEU A 214 -10.97 -19.67 4.83
CA LEU A 214 -9.88 -19.28 5.73
C LEU A 214 -10.36 -18.21 6.71
N ALA A 215 -11.03 -17.17 6.21
CA ALA A 215 -11.59 -16.11 7.03
C ALA A 215 -12.69 -16.61 8.00
N LYS A 216 -13.62 -17.43 7.49
CA LYS A 216 -14.68 -18.03 8.33
C LYS A 216 -14.09 -18.89 9.46
N LYS A 217 -13.08 -19.70 9.17
CA LYS A 217 -12.35 -20.50 10.18
C LYS A 217 -11.66 -19.63 11.23
N ALA A 218 -11.12 -18.48 10.82
CA ALA A 218 -10.54 -17.49 11.72
C ALA A 218 -11.59 -16.60 12.44
N GLY A 219 -12.89 -16.92 12.31
CA GLY A 219 -13.97 -16.20 12.96
C GLY A 219 -14.38 -14.88 12.30
N TRP A 220 -13.90 -14.56 11.09
CA TRP A 220 -14.24 -13.35 10.34
C TRP A 220 -15.50 -13.53 9.48
N SER A 221 -16.58 -14.06 10.05
CA SER A 221 -17.79 -14.45 9.29
C SER A 221 -18.70 -13.29 8.86
N LYS A 222 -18.59 -12.13 9.51
CA LYS A 222 -19.39 -10.92 9.25
C LYS A 222 -18.63 -9.82 8.49
N ALA A 223 -17.32 -9.95 8.34
CA ALA A 223 -16.53 -8.90 7.70
C ALA A 223 -16.73 -8.93 6.19
N ASN A 224 -16.99 -7.76 5.61
CA ASN A 224 -17.05 -7.61 4.16
C ASN A 224 -15.70 -8.00 3.58
N HIS A 225 -15.67 -9.11 2.83
CA HIS A 225 -14.51 -9.50 2.05
C HIS A 225 -14.42 -8.58 0.83
N THR A 226 -13.55 -7.58 0.88
CA THR A 226 -13.27 -6.78 -0.32
C THR A 226 -12.22 -7.48 -1.16
N ALA A 227 -12.52 -7.62 -2.47
CA ALA A 227 -11.61 -8.25 -3.42
C ALA A 227 -10.22 -7.58 -3.44
N GLY A 228 -10.10 -6.29 -3.08
CA GLY A 228 -8.83 -5.60 -2.87
C GLY A 228 -7.79 -5.80 -3.98
N SER A 229 -6.50 -5.60 -3.66
CA SER A 229 -5.42 -5.83 -4.63
C SER A 229 -5.19 -7.31 -4.96
N LEU A 230 -5.56 -8.23 -4.06
CA LEU A 230 -5.38 -9.66 -4.27
C LEU A 230 -6.37 -10.20 -5.30
N GLY A 231 -7.63 -9.79 -5.24
CA GLY A 231 -8.70 -10.19 -6.16
C GLY A 231 -8.46 -9.72 -7.59
N ILE A 232 -7.85 -8.53 -7.78
CA ILE A 232 -7.39 -8.08 -9.10
C ILE A 232 -6.38 -9.07 -9.71
N MET A 233 -5.60 -9.75 -8.85
CA MET A 233 -4.56 -10.69 -9.25
C MET A 233 -4.93 -12.16 -9.05
N SER A 234 -6.15 -12.45 -8.56
CA SER A 234 -6.65 -13.81 -8.40
C SER A 234 -6.50 -14.65 -9.67
N PRO A 235 -6.83 -14.15 -10.89
CA PRO A 235 -6.65 -14.94 -12.10
C PRO A 235 -5.22 -15.45 -12.32
N VAL A 236 -4.21 -14.64 -11.97
CA VAL A 236 -2.79 -15.04 -12.09
C VAL A 236 -2.38 -15.97 -10.96
N LEU A 237 -2.82 -15.67 -9.73
CA LEU A 237 -2.45 -16.45 -8.55
C LEU A 237 -3.09 -17.86 -8.55
N GLU A 238 -4.30 -17.97 -9.09
CA GLU A 238 -5.07 -19.21 -9.15
C GLU A 238 -4.61 -20.13 -10.28
N SER A 239 -4.27 -19.59 -11.45
CA SER A 239 -3.82 -20.40 -12.59
C SER A 239 -2.30 -20.58 -12.64
N GLY A 240 -1.54 -19.62 -12.09
CA GLY A 240 -0.10 -19.50 -12.36
C GLY A 240 0.23 -18.82 -13.69
N ASP A 241 -0.78 -18.46 -14.49
CA ASP A 241 -0.59 -17.88 -15.81
C ASP A 241 -0.58 -16.35 -15.75
N VAL A 242 0.61 -15.77 -15.95
CA VAL A 242 0.79 -14.31 -15.99
C VAL A 242 0.11 -13.66 -17.20
N GLY A 243 -0.23 -14.41 -18.25
CA GLY A 243 -1.07 -13.97 -19.36
C GLY A 243 -2.46 -13.50 -18.93
N ASN A 244 -2.96 -14.00 -17.80
CA ASN A 244 -4.22 -13.56 -17.18
C ASN A 244 -4.10 -12.26 -16.38
N CYS A 245 -2.91 -11.65 -16.32
CA CYS A 245 -2.69 -10.40 -15.60
C CYS A 245 -3.45 -9.24 -16.25
N LEU A 246 -4.37 -8.61 -15.50
CA LEU A 246 -5.14 -7.46 -15.98
C LEU A 246 -4.26 -6.27 -16.38
N TYR A 247 -3.12 -6.08 -15.71
CA TYR A 247 -2.16 -5.00 -15.99
C TYR A 247 -1.38 -5.20 -17.29
N ARG A 248 -1.34 -6.41 -17.87
CA ARG A 248 -0.73 -6.65 -19.21
C ARG A 248 -1.57 -6.05 -20.33
N ARG A 249 -2.90 -6.08 -20.18
CA ARG A 249 -3.83 -5.63 -21.22
C ARG A 249 -4.04 -4.13 -21.16
N LYS A 250 -4.13 -3.56 -19.96
CA LYS A 250 -4.30 -2.12 -19.77
C LYS A 250 -3.62 -1.63 -18.49
N PRO A 251 -3.04 -0.43 -18.50
CA PRO A 251 -2.55 0.20 -17.29
C PRO A 251 -3.74 0.60 -16.40
N ILE A 252 -3.66 0.30 -15.10
CA ILE A 252 -4.76 0.49 -14.13
C ILE A 252 -4.40 1.55 -13.07
N GLU A 253 -3.17 1.49 -12.57
CA GLU A 253 -2.69 2.30 -11.45
C GLU A 253 -1.53 3.20 -11.91
N LEU A 254 -1.68 4.52 -11.84
CA LEU A 254 -0.54 5.44 -11.91
C LEU A 254 0.08 5.59 -10.52
N ARG A 255 1.31 5.13 -10.36
CA ARG A 255 2.01 5.14 -9.08
C ARG A 255 3.20 6.06 -9.10
N PHE A 256 3.20 7.06 -8.23
CA PHE A 256 4.33 7.94 -7.98
C PHE A 256 5.22 7.42 -6.84
N ALA A 257 6.52 7.70 -6.96
CA ALA A 257 7.50 7.56 -5.90
C ALA A 257 8.57 8.64 -6.07
N LEU A 258 9.13 9.13 -4.95
CA LEU A 258 10.25 10.06 -5.02
C LEU A 258 11.47 9.38 -5.66
N TYR A 259 12.05 10.01 -6.68
CA TYR A 259 13.33 9.59 -7.25
C TYR A 259 14.48 10.47 -6.76
N ARG A 260 14.34 11.78 -6.93
CA ARG A 260 15.31 12.79 -6.49
C ARG A 260 14.54 14.07 -6.20
N ALA A 261 14.85 14.74 -5.10
CA ALA A 261 14.39 16.10 -4.88
C ALA A 261 15.45 16.91 -4.15
N ASP A 262 15.61 18.15 -4.59
CA ASP A 262 16.35 19.23 -3.94
C ASP A 262 15.62 20.56 -4.22
N HIS A 263 16.17 21.71 -3.80
CA HIS A 263 15.50 23.00 -4.02
C HIS A 263 15.28 23.34 -5.50
N ARG A 264 16.14 22.84 -6.40
CA ARG A 264 16.17 23.19 -7.83
C ARG A 264 15.48 22.15 -8.71
N THR A 265 15.48 20.89 -8.29
CA THR A 265 14.99 19.80 -9.12
C THR A 265 14.15 18.84 -8.29
N GLN A 266 12.91 18.61 -8.70
CA GLN A 266 12.05 17.58 -8.14
C GLN A 266 11.68 16.57 -9.23
N VAL A 267 12.14 15.34 -9.06
CA VAL A 267 11.94 14.24 -10.01
C VAL A 267 11.18 13.12 -9.31
N LEU A 268 10.02 12.81 -9.86
CA LEU A 268 9.25 11.63 -9.50
C LEU A 268 9.60 10.48 -10.43
N LYS A 269 9.69 9.29 -9.87
CA LYS A 269 9.51 8.05 -10.63
C LYS A 269 8.03 7.73 -10.70
N TYR A 270 7.54 7.35 -11.88
CA TYR A 270 6.20 6.83 -12.02
C TYR A 270 6.14 5.52 -12.80
N ARG A 271 5.13 4.70 -12.50
CA ARG A 271 4.86 3.43 -13.17
C ARG A 271 3.37 3.14 -13.22
N TYR A 272 2.97 2.28 -14.16
CA TYR A 272 1.56 1.96 -14.42
C TYR A 272 1.08 0.60 -13.88
N CYS A 273 2.00 -0.14 -13.25
CA CYS A 273 1.74 -1.43 -12.63
C CYS A 273 2.47 -1.47 -11.27
N PRO A 274 1.78 -1.82 -10.17
CA PRO A 274 2.40 -1.90 -8.85
C PRO A 274 3.36 -3.10 -8.71
N TYR A 275 3.37 -4.00 -9.69
CA TYR A 275 4.08 -5.29 -9.66
C TYR A 275 5.39 -5.32 -10.44
N PHE A 276 5.68 -4.25 -11.19
CA PHE A 276 7.00 -4.06 -11.78
C PHE A 276 8.07 -3.87 -10.71
N PRO A 277 9.33 -4.22 -11.01
CA PRO A 277 10.44 -4.01 -10.09
C PRO A 277 10.53 -2.57 -9.58
N SER A 278 11.00 -2.41 -8.34
CA SER A 278 11.07 -1.08 -7.70
C SER A 278 12.07 -0.12 -8.34
N HIS A 279 13.07 -0.64 -9.07
CA HIS A 279 14.05 0.17 -9.79
C HIS A 279 13.48 0.72 -11.11
N PHE A 280 12.48 0.06 -11.68
CA PHE A 280 11.78 0.46 -12.90
C PHE A 280 10.85 1.66 -12.66
N GLY A 281 10.77 2.54 -13.64
CA GLY A 281 9.85 3.67 -13.69
C GLY A 281 10.37 4.80 -14.57
N TYR A 282 9.45 5.48 -15.23
CA TYR A 282 9.73 6.69 -15.98
C TYR A 282 10.00 7.85 -15.02
N ARG A 283 10.71 8.87 -15.50
CA ARG A 283 11.00 10.08 -14.72
C ARG A 283 10.07 11.21 -15.14
N PHE A 284 9.54 11.93 -14.15
CA PHE A 284 8.73 13.12 -14.31
C PHE A 284 9.36 14.27 -13.51
N HIS A 285 9.73 15.35 -14.19
CA HIS A 285 10.30 16.55 -13.60
C HIS A 285 9.18 17.53 -13.27
N ILE A 286 8.89 17.73 -11.99
CA ILE A 286 7.84 18.66 -11.56
C ILE A 286 8.22 20.08 -12.00
N GLY A 287 7.26 20.80 -12.58
CA GLY A 287 7.45 22.16 -13.10
C GLY A 287 8.14 22.24 -14.48
N ARG A 288 8.64 21.14 -15.03
CA ARG A 288 9.26 21.09 -16.37
C ARG A 288 8.53 20.18 -17.34
N ASP A 289 8.16 18.97 -16.90
CA ASP A 289 7.45 18.02 -17.74
C ASP A 289 5.95 18.38 -17.78
N ASP A 290 5.35 18.33 -18.97
CA ASP A 290 3.90 18.51 -19.14
C ASP A 290 3.13 17.32 -18.52
N PRO A 291 2.11 17.54 -17.67
CA PRO A 291 1.23 16.48 -17.19
C PRO A 291 0.64 15.58 -18.30
N GLN A 292 0.43 16.09 -19.51
CA GLN A 292 -0.01 15.29 -20.68
C GLN A 292 0.94 14.14 -21.00
N LYS A 293 2.23 14.23 -20.64
CA LYS A 293 3.20 13.13 -20.75
C LYS A 293 2.75 11.87 -20.02
N LEU A 294 2.06 12.00 -18.88
CA LEU A 294 1.53 10.88 -18.11
C LEU A 294 0.41 10.15 -18.87
N GLU A 295 -0.43 10.91 -19.58
CA GLU A 295 -1.52 10.40 -20.42
C GLU A 295 -0.98 9.81 -21.71
N TRP A 296 0.00 10.45 -22.36
CA TRP A 296 0.65 9.96 -23.57
C TRP A 296 1.26 8.56 -23.38
N ASN A 297 2.08 8.39 -22.34
CA ASN A 297 2.72 7.11 -22.02
C ASN A 297 1.70 6.02 -21.61
N TYR A 298 0.49 6.40 -21.19
CA TYR A 298 -0.62 5.47 -20.97
C TYR A 298 -1.15 4.93 -22.30
N PHE A 299 -1.25 5.77 -23.34
CA PHE A 299 -1.79 5.40 -24.65
C PHE A 299 -0.78 4.67 -25.54
N THR A 300 0.51 5.05 -25.52
CA THR A 300 1.52 4.40 -26.37
C THR A 300 1.82 2.96 -25.96
N GLY A 301 1.66 2.62 -24.67
CA GLY A 301 1.83 1.25 -24.19
C GLY A 301 3.27 0.82 -23.93
N ASP A 302 4.23 1.75 -23.99
CA ASP A 302 5.68 1.52 -23.82
C ASP A 302 6.06 0.84 -22.49
N PHE A 303 5.13 0.80 -21.52
CA PHE A 303 5.36 0.18 -20.22
C PHE A 303 5.21 -1.35 -20.21
N ARG A 304 4.65 -1.96 -21.27
CA ARG A 304 4.34 -3.40 -21.31
C ARG A 304 5.58 -4.29 -21.40
N GLU A 305 6.68 -3.77 -21.93
CA GLU A 305 7.96 -4.48 -22.08
C GLU A 305 8.48 -5.05 -20.75
N HIS A 306 8.12 -4.42 -19.63
CA HIS A 306 8.57 -4.82 -18.28
C HIS A 306 7.76 -5.95 -17.64
N CYS A 307 6.81 -6.53 -18.37
CA CYS A 307 6.06 -7.70 -17.91
C CYS A 307 6.91 -8.96 -17.78
N THR A 308 8.09 -9.00 -18.42
CA THR A 308 9.10 -10.06 -18.36
C THR A 308 9.95 -10.04 -17.09
N GLU A 309 9.87 -8.95 -16.31
CA GLU A 309 10.53 -8.82 -15.01
C GLU A 309 9.51 -8.64 -13.86
N CYS A 310 8.23 -8.90 -14.15
CA CYS A 310 7.16 -8.77 -13.17
C CYS A 310 7.36 -9.75 -12.01
N ARG A 311 7.16 -9.28 -10.78
CA ARG A 311 7.28 -10.15 -9.59
C ARG A 311 6.34 -11.37 -9.58
N PHE A 312 5.23 -11.31 -10.33
CA PHE A 312 4.30 -12.42 -10.41
C PHE A 312 4.82 -13.60 -11.23
N LEU A 313 5.91 -13.43 -11.98
CA LEU A 313 6.60 -14.55 -12.64
C LEU A 313 7.08 -15.59 -11.63
N ALA A 314 7.40 -15.17 -10.39
CA ALA A 314 7.75 -16.11 -9.31
C ALA A 314 6.56 -17.00 -8.85
N TYR A 315 5.33 -16.70 -9.26
CA TYR A 315 4.14 -17.51 -9.02
C TYR A 315 3.76 -18.43 -10.20
N GLN A 316 4.50 -18.39 -11.32
CA GLN A 316 4.27 -19.28 -12.45
C GLN A 316 4.49 -20.75 -12.07
N THR A 317 3.72 -21.65 -12.69
CA THR A 317 3.97 -23.09 -12.65
C THR A 317 5.21 -23.44 -13.47
N GLU A 318 5.83 -24.57 -13.15
CA GLU A 318 6.97 -25.09 -13.92
C GLU A 318 6.60 -25.39 -15.37
N ASP A 319 5.35 -25.81 -15.63
CA ASP A 319 4.84 -26.04 -16.99
C ASP A 319 4.70 -24.76 -17.83
N GLN A 320 4.91 -23.58 -17.24
CA GLN A 320 4.75 -22.26 -17.88
C GLN A 320 5.96 -21.32 -17.69
N ALA A 321 7.06 -21.82 -17.12
CA ALA A 321 8.28 -21.06 -16.84
C ALA A 321 9.26 -21.16 -18.00
#